data_AF-A0A3A8KC33-F1
#
_entry.id   AF-A0A3A8KC33-F1
#
_cell.length_a   1.000
_cell.length_b   1.000
_cell.length_c   1.000
_cell.angle_alpha   90.00
_cell.angle_beta   90.00
_cell.angle_gamma   90.00
#
_symmetry.space_group_name_H-M   'P 1'
#
loop_
_entity.id
_entity.type
_entity.pdbx_description
1 polymer ?
#
loop_
_entity_poly.entity_id
_entity_poly.type
_entity_poly.pdbx_seq_one_letter_code
_entity_poly.pdbx_strand_id
1 'polypeptide(L)'
;MSQASPPQPPSSPPSQPVPSKGMSVPVVLIASCFVLAFMGWIMRLGYPGAVLGVGALAGSIAIFRKKDSKHRSAAVIGAIASGIVVFGAIGNGNEKSRSEAAKAASIEEARQKAEASRAHEEDVSSRIAALVASTAPQEAVDLCNSFGDVGAIPEKSRAGCGAAYLAKGRESLAAAKLAEAVPLLQRASALSPGNADAATALSSARELRGKEDFKNKGPEVSAGLARALTHAKAKQWEEAETELNAADATLKAFEGLEVAKSKEWNTLSSQAAQQRKRIQPGLEKLQLQREAQKLMVEMRGPKPVNSGWDGSVLEVKQYLRQVMNDPDSYEHVSTSAPVARDAYWIVKSSFRGKNAFGGKVLNTRYFFIQRGQVVRVEE
;
A
#
# COMPACT_ATOMS: atom_id res chain seq x y z
N MET A 1 23.23 -18.59 -54.66
CA MET A 1 21.87 -18.17 -54.28
C MET A 1 21.88 -17.89 -52.79
N SER A 2 22.11 -16.64 -52.39
CA SER A 2 22.08 -16.20 -50.99
C SER A 2 20.90 -15.24 -50.86
N GLN A 3 19.88 -15.65 -50.11
CA GLN A 3 18.69 -14.83 -49.85
C GLN A 3 19.05 -13.76 -48.82
N ALA A 4 18.86 -12.50 -49.21
CA ALA A 4 18.93 -11.34 -48.35
C ALA A 4 17.60 -11.17 -47.60
N SER A 5 17.66 -11.03 -46.27
CA SER A 5 16.50 -10.74 -45.43
C SER A 5 15.99 -9.30 -45.63
N PRO A 6 14.67 -9.07 -45.61
CA PRO A 6 14.08 -7.74 -45.79
C PRO A 6 14.25 -6.85 -44.53
N PRO A 7 14.25 -5.52 -44.70
CA PRO A 7 14.50 -4.56 -43.62
C PRO A 7 13.28 -4.41 -42.69
N GLN A 8 13.54 -4.31 -41.38
CA GLN A 8 12.53 -4.02 -40.36
C GLN A 8 12.11 -2.53 -40.37
N PRO A 9 10.83 -2.23 -40.08
CA PRO A 9 10.33 -0.86 -39.98
C PRO A 9 10.77 -0.15 -38.69
N PRO A 10 10.83 1.20 -38.68
CA PRO A 10 11.32 1.98 -37.55
C PRO A 10 10.37 1.93 -36.35
N SER A 11 10.94 1.73 -35.16
CA SER A 11 10.26 1.75 -33.88
C SER A 11 9.79 3.16 -33.50
N SER A 12 8.56 3.25 -32.98
CA SER A 12 7.93 4.47 -32.49
C SER A 12 8.59 5.01 -31.21
N PRO A 13 8.63 6.35 -31.02
CA PRO A 13 9.24 6.97 -29.86
C PRO A 13 8.42 6.79 -28.57
N PRO A 14 9.06 6.74 -27.39
CA PRO A 14 8.40 6.56 -26.10
C PRO A 14 7.56 7.78 -25.71
N SER A 15 6.35 7.53 -25.25
CA SER A 15 5.42 8.52 -24.72
C SER A 15 5.95 9.13 -23.42
N GLN A 16 5.99 10.47 -23.36
CA GLN A 16 6.35 11.20 -22.15
C GLN A 16 5.23 11.15 -21.10
N PRO A 17 5.56 11.03 -19.80
CA PRO A 17 4.57 11.08 -18.73
C PRO A 17 4.03 12.50 -18.54
N VAL A 18 2.71 12.62 -18.52
CA VAL A 18 1.99 13.87 -18.25
C VAL A 18 2.13 14.24 -16.77
N PRO A 19 2.43 15.50 -16.41
CA PRO A 19 2.53 15.92 -15.01
C PRO A 19 1.17 15.84 -14.30
N SER A 20 1.16 15.23 -13.12
CA SER A 20 -0.02 15.13 -12.26
C SER A 20 -0.45 16.51 -11.77
N LYS A 21 -1.67 16.92 -12.11
CA LYS A 21 -2.34 18.11 -11.56
C LYS A 21 -2.40 18.00 -10.03
N GLY A 22 -1.83 18.99 -9.34
CA GLY A 22 -1.93 19.12 -7.89
C GLY A 22 -3.38 19.12 -7.43
N MET A 23 -3.67 18.31 -6.41
CA MET A 23 -4.99 18.20 -5.79
C MET A 23 -5.42 19.57 -5.26
N SER A 24 -6.57 20.06 -5.71
CA SER A 24 -7.09 21.36 -5.29
C SER A 24 -7.48 21.32 -3.80
N VAL A 25 -7.13 22.38 -3.07
CA VAL A 25 -7.44 22.62 -1.63
C VAL A 25 -8.87 22.22 -1.20
N PRO A 26 -9.95 22.42 -1.99
CA PRO A 26 -11.28 21.95 -1.61
C PRO A 26 -11.39 20.42 -1.46
N VAL A 27 -10.61 19.61 -2.19
CA VAL A 27 -10.65 18.14 -2.09
C VAL A 27 -10.07 17.67 -0.76
N VAL A 28 -9.04 18.34 -0.25
CA VAL A 28 -8.41 18.01 1.04
C VAL A 28 -9.36 18.31 2.21
N LEU A 29 -10.12 19.40 2.14
CA LEU A 29 -11.09 19.78 3.16
C LEU A 29 -12.34 18.87 3.18
N ILE A 30 -12.81 18.44 2.01
CA ILE A 30 -13.92 17.48 1.93
C ILE A 30 -13.47 16.12 2.49
N ALA A 31 -12.26 15.67 2.14
CA ALA A 31 -11.71 14.42 2.68
C ALA A 31 -11.53 14.46 4.21
N SER A 32 -11.10 15.58 4.79
CA SER A 32 -10.97 15.68 6.26
C SER A 32 -12.33 15.61 6.98
N CYS A 33 -13.40 16.15 6.40
CA CYS A 33 -14.75 16.05 6.96
C CYS A 33 -15.27 14.60 6.97
N PHE A 34 -14.97 13.81 5.94
CA PHE A 34 -15.33 12.39 5.91
C PHE A 34 -14.53 11.57 6.94
N VAL A 35 -13.25 11.88 7.14
CA VAL A 35 -12.42 11.22 8.17
C VAL A 35 -12.94 11.51 9.58
N LEU A 36 -13.36 12.75 9.87
CA LEU A 36 -13.92 13.11 11.18
C LEU A 36 -15.30 12.49 11.42
N ALA A 37 -16.17 12.43 10.40
CA ALA A 37 -17.44 11.73 10.49
C ALA A 37 -17.26 10.23 10.71
N PHE A 38 -16.29 9.62 10.04
CA PHE A 38 -15.94 8.20 10.19
C PHE A 38 -15.31 7.90 11.56
N MET A 39 -14.43 8.78 12.06
CA MET A 39 -13.88 8.69 13.41
C MET A 39 -14.97 8.84 14.49
N GLY A 40 -15.92 9.76 14.32
CA GLY A 40 -17.07 9.89 15.22
C GLY A 40 -17.98 8.65 15.23
N TRP A 41 -18.09 7.96 14.09
CA TRP A 41 -18.82 6.70 13.97
C TRP A 41 -18.07 5.53 14.64
N ILE A 42 -16.74 5.43 14.44
CA ILE A 42 -15.88 4.41 15.07
C ILE A 42 -15.85 4.57 16.60
N MET A 43 -15.83 5.80 17.12
CA MET A 43 -15.78 6.06 18.55
C MET A 43 -17.11 5.83 19.31
N ARG A 44 -18.06 5.07 18.75
CA ARG A 44 -19.30 4.61 19.43
C ARG A 44 -20.19 5.75 19.98
N LEU A 45 -20.10 6.97 19.44
CA LEU A 45 -20.98 8.08 19.84
C LEU A 45 -22.41 7.98 19.28
N GLY A 46 -22.72 6.94 18.50
CA GLY A 46 -24.08 6.65 18.02
C GLY A 46 -24.71 7.77 17.16
N TYR A 47 -26.03 7.73 17.02
CA TYR A 47 -26.84 8.68 16.25
C TYR A 47 -26.58 10.18 16.58
N PRO A 48 -26.27 10.58 17.83
CA PRO A 48 -25.89 11.97 18.14
C PRO A 48 -24.66 12.49 17.38
N GLY A 49 -23.67 11.63 17.13
CA GLY A 49 -22.44 12.02 16.40
C GLY A 49 -22.69 12.27 14.91
N ALA A 50 -23.61 11.50 14.30
CA ALA A 50 -24.00 11.69 12.91
C ALA A 50 -24.80 12.98 12.68
N VAL A 51 -25.69 13.34 13.62
CA VAL A 51 -26.47 14.59 13.56
C VAL A 51 -25.57 15.82 13.70
N LEU A 52 -24.57 15.78 14.59
CA LEU A 52 -23.56 16.84 14.70
C LEU A 52 -22.69 16.96 13.44
N GLY A 53 -22.32 15.84 12.82
CA GLY A 53 -21.56 15.81 11.58
C GLY A 53 -22.31 16.41 10.38
N VAL A 54 -23.60 16.11 10.22
CA VAL A 54 -24.44 16.66 9.15
C VAL A 54 -24.74 18.15 9.37
N GLY A 55 -24.93 18.59 10.62
CA GLY A 55 -25.09 20.00 10.96
C GLY A 55 -23.86 20.86 10.62
N ALA A 56 -22.65 20.33 10.87
CA ALA A 56 -21.40 21.00 10.50
C ALA A 56 -21.21 21.08 8.97
N LEU A 57 -21.66 20.07 8.22
CA LEU A 57 -21.59 20.06 6.76
C LEU A 57 -22.55 21.09 6.13
N ALA A 58 -23.77 21.21 6.65
CA ALA A 58 -24.76 22.20 6.20
C ALA A 58 -24.31 23.65 6.49
N GLY A 59 -23.70 23.89 7.65
CA GLY A 59 -23.10 25.19 7.99
C GLY A 59 -21.95 25.59 7.06
N SER A 60 -21.11 24.62 6.70
CA SER A 60 -19.99 24.80 5.76
C SER A 60 -20.46 25.22 4.36
N ILE A 61 -21.55 24.62 3.86
CA ILE A 61 -22.10 24.90 2.53
C ILE A 61 -22.78 26.29 2.48
N ALA A 62 -23.40 26.73 3.58
CA ALA A 62 -24.03 28.06 3.66
C ALA A 62 -23.01 29.22 3.62
N ILE A 63 -21.80 29.01 4.16
CA ILE A 63 -20.72 30.01 4.16
C ILE A 63 -20.11 30.19 2.76
N PHE A 64 -20.14 29.17 1.89
CA PHE A 64 -19.60 29.26 0.54
C PHE A 64 -20.55 29.90 -0.49
N ARG A 65 -21.82 30.14 -0.15
CA ARG A 65 -22.79 30.81 -1.04
C ARG A 65 -22.77 32.33 -1.00
N LYS A 66 -22.05 32.95 -0.05
CA LYS A 66 -21.91 34.40 0.05
C LYS A 66 -20.56 34.87 -0.50
N LYS A 67 -20.59 35.35 -1.73
CA LYS A 67 -19.46 35.91 -2.46
C LYS A 67 -19.29 37.37 -2.04
N ASP A 68 -18.61 37.64 -0.92
CA ASP A 68 -17.89 38.90 -0.71
C ASP A 68 -16.91 38.87 0.48
N SER A 69 -15.80 39.59 0.29
CA SER A 69 -14.58 39.56 1.10
C SER A 69 -14.57 40.59 2.25
N LYS A 70 -14.01 40.23 3.42
CA LYS A 70 -12.93 40.96 4.15
C LYS A 70 -12.81 40.71 5.66
N HIS A 71 -13.60 39.84 6.30
CA HIS A 71 -13.39 39.51 7.72
C HIS A 71 -13.46 38.00 7.97
N ARG A 72 -12.30 37.32 7.98
CA ARG A 72 -12.21 35.85 8.15
C ARG A 72 -11.72 35.36 9.52
N SER A 73 -11.40 36.24 10.46
CA SER A 73 -10.82 35.82 11.76
C SER A 73 -11.73 36.01 12.98
N ALA A 74 -12.92 36.64 12.85
CA ALA A 74 -13.79 36.93 14.00
C ALA A 74 -15.12 36.16 14.03
N ALA A 75 -15.48 35.40 12.99
CA ALA A 75 -16.81 34.80 12.85
C ALA A 75 -16.91 33.32 13.29
N VAL A 76 -15.81 32.67 13.66
CA VAL A 76 -15.81 31.23 14.04
C VAL A 76 -16.20 31.01 15.51
N ILE A 77 -16.06 32.02 16.37
CA ILE A 77 -16.43 31.93 17.79
C ILE A 77 -17.92 32.30 18.02
N GLY A 78 -18.55 33.04 17.10
CA GLY A 78 -19.95 33.45 17.22
C GLY A 78 -20.99 32.42 16.78
N ALA A 79 -20.62 31.42 15.97
CA ALA A 79 -21.58 30.49 15.37
C ALA A 79 -21.96 29.31 16.28
N ILE A 80 -21.15 28.98 17.31
CA ILE A 80 -21.47 27.94 18.29
C ILE A 80 -22.40 28.48 19.40
N ALA A 81 -22.42 29.80 19.62
CA ALA A 81 -23.32 30.44 20.59
C ALA A 81 -24.73 30.77 20.04
N SER A 82 -24.93 30.77 18.72
CA SER A 82 -26.19 31.22 18.10
C SER A 82 -27.18 30.10 17.75
N GLY A 83 -26.79 28.83 17.92
CA GLY A 83 -27.66 27.66 17.67
C GLY A 83 -28.64 27.33 18.80
N ILE A 84 -28.53 27.99 19.96
CA ILE A 84 -29.36 27.72 21.15
C ILE A 84 -30.42 28.81 21.40
N VAL A 85 -30.44 29.91 20.65
CA VAL A 85 -31.22 31.12 21.05
C VAL A 85 -32.45 31.43 20.17
N VAL A 86 -32.76 30.68 19.10
CA VAL A 86 -33.91 31.03 18.21
C VAL A 86 -35.17 30.16 18.41
N PHE A 87 -35.32 29.53 19.58
CA PHE A 87 -36.63 29.00 20.03
C PHE A 87 -37.11 29.60 21.35
N GLY A 88 -36.48 30.68 21.81
CA GLY A 88 -36.93 31.42 22.98
C GLY A 88 -37.76 32.63 22.57
N ALA A 89 -39.03 32.62 22.95
CA ALA A 89 -39.92 33.78 23.08
C ALA A 89 -40.81 34.14 21.88
N ILE A 90 -41.86 33.34 21.64
CA ILE A 90 -43.26 33.81 21.62
C ILE A 90 -44.16 32.63 22.08
N GLY A 91 -44.66 32.62 23.33
CA GLY A 91 -45.64 31.62 23.78
C GLY A 91 -45.68 31.30 25.29
N ASN A 92 -45.91 32.31 26.13
CA ASN A 92 -46.02 32.17 27.58
C ASN A 92 -47.27 31.35 28.00
N GLY A 93 -47.10 30.28 28.79
CA GLY A 93 -48.16 29.73 29.64
C GLY A 93 -48.27 28.21 29.78
N ASN A 94 -47.79 27.39 28.83
CA ASN A 94 -48.02 25.92 28.90
C ASN A 94 -46.92 25.05 28.25
N GLU A 95 -45.72 25.60 28.02
CA GLU A 95 -44.62 24.90 27.35
C GLU A 95 -43.85 23.92 28.25
N LYS A 96 -43.76 24.22 29.56
CA LYS A 96 -43.08 23.34 30.51
C LYS A 96 -43.79 21.99 30.65
N SER A 97 -45.12 22.00 30.68
CA SER A 97 -45.95 20.78 30.73
C SER A 97 -45.88 19.97 29.42
N ARG A 98 -45.88 20.62 28.26
CA ARG A 98 -45.73 19.94 26.95
C ARG A 98 -44.33 19.36 26.74
N SER A 99 -43.27 20.03 27.22
CA SER A 99 -41.90 19.51 27.19
C SER A 99 -41.73 18.30 28.10
N GLU A 100 -42.30 18.33 29.30
CA GLU A 100 -42.28 17.20 30.24
C GLU A 100 -43.09 16.01 29.70
N ALA A 101 -44.25 16.26 29.08
CA ALA A 101 -45.04 15.21 28.42
C ALA A 101 -44.34 14.59 27.21
N ALA A 102 -43.65 15.39 26.38
CA ALA A 102 -42.88 14.88 25.25
C ALA A 102 -41.68 14.01 25.70
N LYS A 103 -41.00 14.39 26.79
CA LYS A 103 -39.94 13.57 27.38
C LYS A 103 -40.51 12.25 27.94
N ALA A 104 -41.64 12.29 28.64
CA ALA A 104 -42.29 11.09 29.14
C ALA A 104 -42.70 10.13 28.02
N ALA A 105 -43.27 10.64 26.93
CA ALA A 105 -43.62 9.84 25.75
C ALA A 105 -42.39 9.20 25.09
N SER A 106 -41.29 9.94 24.96
CA SER A 106 -40.04 9.40 24.38
C SER A 106 -39.40 8.30 25.24
N ILE A 107 -39.54 8.38 26.56
CA ILE A 107 -39.06 7.36 27.49
C ILE A 107 -39.92 6.10 27.39
N GLU A 108 -41.24 6.25 27.27
CA GLU A 108 -42.15 5.11 27.14
C GLU A 108 -41.99 4.39 25.79
N GLU A 109 -41.82 5.14 24.69
CA GLU A 109 -41.49 4.55 23.39
C GLU A 109 -40.14 3.81 23.43
N ALA A 110 -39.13 4.39 24.09
CA ALA A 110 -37.85 3.72 24.29
C ALA A 110 -37.97 2.45 25.13
N ARG A 111 -38.83 2.44 26.16
CA ARG A 111 -39.14 1.23 26.97
C ARG A 111 -39.85 0.17 26.15
N GLN A 112 -40.90 0.53 25.42
CA GLN A 112 -41.64 -0.39 24.55
C GLN A 112 -40.72 -1.00 23.49
N LYS A 113 -39.84 -0.19 22.89
CA LYS A 113 -38.85 -0.68 21.92
C LYS A 113 -37.81 -1.61 22.56
N ALA A 114 -37.38 -1.33 23.78
CA ALA A 114 -36.48 -2.19 24.54
C ALA A 114 -37.14 -3.50 24.99
N GLU A 115 -38.43 -3.48 25.33
CA GLU A 115 -39.22 -4.68 25.65
C GLU A 115 -39.47 -5.53 24.41
N ALA A 116 -39.81 -4.90 23.28
CA ALA A 116 -39.98 -5.58 22.00
C ALA A 116 -38.66 -6.23 21.54
N SER A 117 -37.52 -5.56 21.72
CA SER A 117 -36.22 -6.15 21.39
C SER A 117 -35.88 -7.33 22.31
N ARG A 118 -36.18 -7.24 23.61
CA ARG A 118 -35.99 -8.37 24.55
C ARG A 118 -36.89 -9.56 24.21
N ALA A 119 -38.16 -9.31 23.90
CA ALA A 119 -39.09 -10.35 23.50
C ALA A 119 -38.63 -11.04 22.21
N HIS A 120 -38.10 -10.28 21.26
CA HIS A 120 -37.52 -10.84 20.03
C HIS A 120 -36.26 -11.65 20.31
N GLU A 121 -35.35 -11.19 21.18
CA GLU A 121 -34.17 -11.94 21.59
C GLU A 121 -34.51 -13.27 22.29
N GLU A 122 -35.58 -13.27 23.11
CA GLU A 122 -36.07 -14.48 23.78
C GLU A 122 -36.72 -15.46 22.81
N ASP A 123 -37.55 -14.96 21.87
CA ASP A 123 -38.10 -15.77 20.79
C ASP A 123 -37.00 -16.43 19.97
N VAL A 124 -36.02 -15.66 19.48
CA VAL A 124 -34.94 -16.21 18.67
C VAL A 124 -34.07 -17.19 19.47
N SER A 125 -33.78 -16.89 20.75
CA SER A 125 -33.06 -17.81 21.62
C SER A 125 -33.81 -19.13 21.81
N SER A 126 -35.13 -19.08 21.99
CA SER A 126 -35.97 -20.28 22.12
C SER A 126 -36.01 -21.11 20.84
N ARG A 127 -36.09 -20.44 19.68
CA ARG A 127 -36.07 -21.10 18.36
C ARG A 127 -34.73 -21.78 18.09
N ILE A 128 -33.61 -21.14 18.42
CA ILE A 128 -32.28 -21.74 18.31
C ILE A 128 -32.17 -22.97 19.22
N ALA A 129 -32.62 -22.88 20.47
CA ALA A 129 -32.61 -24.01 21.40
C ALA A 129 -33.45 -25.19 20.87
N ALA A 130 -34.63 -24.92 20.31
CA ALA A 130 -35.49 -25.94 19.70
C ALA A 130 -34.83 -26.59 18.47
N LEU A 131 -34.21 -25.80 17.58
CA LEU A 131 -33.53 -26.31 16.38
C LEU A 131 -32.29 -27.13 16.72
N VAL A 132 -31.53 -26.72 17.74
CA VAL A 132 -30.38 -27.50 18.23
C VAL A 132 -30.84 -28.85 18.78
N ALA A 133 -32.01 -28.91 19.42
CA ALA A 133 -32.59 -30.14 19.91
C ALA A 133 -33.18 -31.04 18.79
N SER A 134 -33.64 -30.48 17.68
CA SER A 134 -34.36 -31.20 16.62
C SER A 134 -33.45 -31.95 15.61
N THR A 135 -32.16 -32.10 15.88
CA THR A 135 -31.17 -32.74 14.98
C THR A 135 -31.09 -32.13 13.57
N ALA A 136 -31.54 -30.87 13.39
CA ALA A 136 -31.47 -30.14 12.13
C ALA A 136 -30.33 -29.10 12.17
N PRO A 137 -29.05 -29.53 12.12
CA PRO A 137 -27.91 -28.63 12.30
C PRO A 137 -27.84 -27.55 11.22
N GLN A 138 -28.34 -27.82 10.01
CA GLN A 138 -28.33 -26.85 8.91
C GLN A 138 -29.25 -25.66 9.17
N GLU A 139 -30.50 -25.90 9.57
CA GLU A 139 -31.46 -24.81 9.84
C GLU A 139 -30.99 -23.94 11.02
N ALA A 140 -30.41 -24.56 12.05
CA ALA A 140 -29.79 -23.84 13.17
C ALA A 140 -28.62 -22.97 12.69
N VAL A 141 -27.74 -23.51 11.83
CA VAL A 141 -26.61 -22.76 11.24
C VAL A 141 -27.12 -21.59 10.39
N ASP A 142 -28.15 -21.79 9.57
CA ASP A 142 -28.71 -20.75 8.72
C ASP A 142 -29.33 -19.61 9.55
N LEU A 143 -30.04 -19.96 10.62
CA LEU A 143 -30.55 -18.98 11.58
C LEU A 143 -29.41 -18.22 12.27
N CYS A 144 -28.36 -18.90 12.71
CA CYS A 144 -27.19 -18.25 13.31
C CYS A 144 -26.43 -17.36 12.31
N ASN A 145 -26.39 -17.73 11.03
CA ASN A 145 -25.79 -16.93 9.96
C ASN A 145 -26.56 -15.65 9.66
N SER A 146 -27.87 -15.59 9.96
CA SER A 146 -28.69 -14.39 9.74
C SER A 146 -28.23 -13.16 10.55
N PHE A 147 -27.47 -13.38 11.64
CA PHE A 147 -26.88 -12.33 12.46
C PHE A 147 -25.63 -11.70 11.82
N GLY A 148 -25.09 -12.27 10.73
CA GLY A 148 -23.89 -11.80 10.04
C GLY A 148 -22.60 -12.14 10.80
N ASP A 149 -22.28 -11.34 11.83
CA ASP A 149 -21.06 -11.49 12.62
C ASP A 149 -21.30 -12.29 13.90
N VAL A 150 -20.29 -13.07 14.30
CA VAL A 150 -20.32 -13.88 15.53
C VAL A 150 -20.60 -13.02 16.78
N GLY A 151 -20.13 -11.76 16.78
CA GLY A 151 -20.36 -10.81 17.87
C GLY A 151 -21.81 -10.31 17.97
N ALA A 152 -22.59 -10.39 16.89
CA ALA A 152 -23.99 -9.99 16.85
C ALA A 152 -24.95 -11.07 17.37
N ILE A 153 -24.46 -12.29 17.59
CA ILE A 153 -25.27 -13.38 18.16
C ILE A 153 -25.57 -13.09 19.64
N PRO A 154 -26.86 -13.08 20.05
CA PRO A 154 -27.26 -12.86 21.44
C PRO A 154 -26.57 -13.82 22.39
N GLU A 155 -26.15 -13.33 23.56
CA GLU A 155 -25.34 -14.10 24.52
C GLU A 155 -25.98 -15.44 24.90
N LYS A 156 -27.30 -15.44 25.15
CA LYS A 156 -28.08 -16.65 25.45
C LYS A 156 -28.08 -17.68 24.31
N SER A 157 -27.92 -17.24 23.07
CA SER A 157 -27.94 -18.11 21.89
C SER A 157 -26.55 -18.61 21.47
N ARG A 158 -25.46 -18.02 21.98
CA ARG A 158 -24.08 -18.34 21.55
C ARG A 158 -23.71 -19.80 21.74
N ALA A 159 -24.09 -20.40 22.87
CA ALA A 159 -23.83 -21.81 23.15
C ALA A 159 -24.55 -22.73 22.15
N GLY A 160 -25.83 -22.44 21.86
CA GLY A 160 -26.63 -23.19 20.88
C GLY A 160 -26.07 -23.08 19.47
N CYS A 161 -25.76 -21.86 19.02
CA CYS A 161 -25.10 -21.64 17.73
C CYS A 161 -23.74 -22.33 17.65
N GLY A 162 -22.93 -22.27 18.72
CA GLY A 162 -21.65 -22.95 18.80
C GLY A 162 -21.78 -24.46 18.63
N ALA A 163 -22.77 -25.09 19.27
CA ALA A 163 -23.08 -26.51 19.13
C ALA A 163 -23.55 -26.87 17.71
N ALA A 164 -24.42 -26.05 17.11
CA ALA A 164 -24.89 -26.24 15.74
C ALA A 164 -23.74 -26.16 14.71
N TYR A 165 -22.88 -25.13 14.81
CA TYR A 165 -21.69 -25.00 13.96
C TYR A 165 -20.71 -26.16 14.15
N LEU A 166 -20.53 -26.65 15.38
CA LEU A 166 -19.68 -27.80 15.66
C LEU A 166 -20.23 -29.08 15.01
N ALA A 167 -21.54 -29.34 15.16
CA ALA A 167 -22.20 -30.50 14.58
C ALA A 167 -22.10 -30.49 13.05
N LYS A 168 -22.46 -29.37 12.42
CA LYS A 168 -22.35 -29.23 10.96
C LYS A 168 -20.90 -29.29 10.48
N GLY A 169 -19.98 -28.67 11.21
CA GLY A 169 -18.54 -28.72 10.90
C GLY A 169 -17.99 -30.15 10.93
N ARG A 170 -18.41 -30.97 11.91
CA ARG A 170 -18.04 -32.40 11.98
C ARG A 170 -18.67 -33.21 10.84
N GLU A 171 -19.91 -32.93 10.47
CA GLU A 171 -20.57 -33.56 9.32
C GLU A 171 -19.81 -33.26 8.02
N SER A 172 -19.51 -31.98 7.75
CA SER A 172 -18.71 -31.58 6.58
C SER A 172 -17.30 -32.18 6.61
N LEU A 173 -16.68 -32.28 7.80
CA LEU A 173 -15.37 -32.92 7.98
C LEU A 173 -15.42 -34.42 7.64
N ALA A 174 -16.43 -35.14 8.13
CA ALA A 174 -16.64 -36.56 7.83
C ALA A 174 -16.92 -36.81 6.35
N ALA A 175 -17.59 -35.86 5.67
CA ALA A 175 -17.81 -35.88 4.24
C ALA A 175 -16.60 -35.42 3.39
N ALA A 176 -15.43 -35.20 4.02
CA ALA A 176 -14.22 -34.66 3.39
C ALA A 176 -14.40 -33.29 2.70
N LYS A 177 -15.41 -32.51 3.08
CA LYS A 177 -15.67 -31.15 2.58
C LYS A 177 -14.91 -30.11 3.40
N LEU A 178 -13.58 -30.12 3.30
CA LEU A 178 -12.69 -29.33 4.16
C LEU A 178 -12.85 -27.81 3.99
N ALA A 179 -13.21 -27.35 2.79
CA ALA A 179 -13.49 -25.94 2.51
C ALA A 179 -14.70 -25.40 3.30
N GLU A 180 -15.71 -26.25 3.53
CA GLU A 180 -16.90 -25.93 4.33
C GLU A 180 -16.65 -26.18 5.83
N ALA A 181 -15.98 -27.27 6.18
CA ALA A 181 -15.76 -27.69 7.57
C ALA A 181 -14.96 -26.67 8.39
N VAL A 182 -13.83 -26.17 7.84
CA VAL A 182 -12.94 -25.25 8.56
C VAL A 182 -13.64 -23.96 9.03
N PRO A 183 -14.33 -23.18 8.18
CA PRO A 183 -14.98 -21.95 8.63
C PRO A 183 -16.10 -22.21 9.66
N LEU A 184 -16.85 -23.32 9.54
CA LEU A 184 -17.86 -23.70 10.53
C LEU A 184 -17.21 -23.98 11.89
N LEU A 185 -16.14 -24.78 11.92
CA LEU A 185 -15.42 -25.12 13.14
C LEU A 185 -14.71 -23.91 13.76
N GLN A 186 -14.25 -22.95 12.95
CA GLN A 186 -13.73 -21.67 13.45
C GLN A 186 -14.79 -20.85 14.17
N ARG A 187 -16.00 -20.74 13.60
CA ARG A 187 -17.13 -20.07 14.25
C ARG A 187 -17.54 -20.78 15.54
N ALA A 188 -17.58 -22.11 15.53
CA ALA A 188 -17.85 -22.91 16.73
C ALA A 188 -16.82 -22.63 17.85
N SER A 189 -15.53 -22.64 17.51
CA SER A 189 -14.45 -22.34 18.46
C SER A 189 -14.48 -20.90 18.97
N ALA A 190 -14.87 -19.93 18.14
CA ALA A 190 -15.02 -18.53 18.55
C ALA A 190 -16.20 -18.30 19.51
N LEU A 191 -17.32 -19.01 19.30
CA LEU A 191 -18.49 -18.93 20.17
C LEU A 191 -18.30 -19.66 21.51
N SER A 192 -17.46 -20.69 21.52
CA SER A 192 -17.21 -21.55 22.67
C SER A 192 -15.71 -21.79 22.88
N PRO A 193 -14.92 -20.78 23.28
CA PRO A 193 -13.46 -20.87 23.36
C PRO A 193 -12.92 -21.90 24.37
N GLY A 194 -13.75 -22.31 25.35
CA GLY A 194 -13.40 -23.39 26.30
C GLY A 194 -13.79 -24.80 25.84
N ASN A 195 -14.39 -24.94 24.66
CA ASN A 195 -14.83 -26.24 24.15
C ASN A 195 -13.66 -26.98 23.49
N ALA A 196 -13.05 -27.90 24.25
CA ALA A 196 -11.93 -28.73 23.79
C ALA A 196 -12.26 -29.55 22.52
N ASP A 197 -13.51 -29.98 22.38
CA ASP A 197 -14.03 -30.72 21.24
C ASP A 197 -14.02 -29.90 19.96
N ALA A 198 -14.41 -28.62 20.04
CA ALA A 198 -14.37 -27.69 18.92
C ALA A 198 -12.93 -27.34 18.52
N ALA A 199 -12.05 -27.10 19.50
CA ALA A 199 -10.63 -26.85 19.25
C ALA A 199 -9.96 -28.05 18.57
N THR A 200 -10.22 -29.27 19.07
CA THR A 200 -9.68 -30.51 18.51
C THR A 200 -10.20 -30.75 17.09
N ALA A 201 -11.50 -30.62 16.85
CA ALA A 201 -12.08 -30.78 15.52
C ALA A 201 -11.52 -29.75 14.52
N LEU A 202 -11.38 -28.49 14.93
CA LEU A 202 -10.80 -27.43 14.11
C LEU A 202 -9.33 -27.71 13.77
N SER A 203 -8.54 -28.17 14.74
CA SER A 203 -7.15 -28.56 14.52
C SER A 203 -7.06 -29.68 13.49
N SER A 204 -7.83 -30.76 13.67
CA SER A 204 -7.87 -31.89 12.73
C SER A 204 -8.31 -31.47 11.32
N ALA A 205 -9.31 -30.58 11.21
CA ALA A 205 -9.78 -30.06 9.93
C ALA A 205 -8.71 -29.20 9.23
N ARG A 206 -8.00 -28.35 9.98
CA ARG A 206 -6.87 -27.56 9.45
C ARG A 206 -5.73 -28.45 8.97
N GLU A 207 -5.43 -29.54 9.69
CA GLU A 207 -4.40 -30.50 9.31
C GLU A 207 -4.73 -31.22 8.00
N LEU A 208 -5.96 -31.75 7.89
CA LEU A 208 -6.40 -32.42 6.67
C LEU A 208 -6.41 -31.46 5.47
N ARG A 209 -6.91 -30.24 5.67
CA ARG A 209 -6.90 -29.20 4.63
C ARG A 209 -5.47 -28.81 4.25
N GLY A 210 -4.58 -28.65 5.22
CA GLY A 210 -3.18 -28.35 4.97
C GLY A 210 -2.50 -29.43 4.12
N LYS A 211 -2.80 -30.71 4.36
CA LYS A 211 -2.30 -31.83 3.55
C LYS A 211 -2.82 -31.78 2.11
N GLU A 212 -4.11 -31.51 1.93
CA GLU A 212 -4.72 -31.39 0.59
C GLU A 212 -4.19 -30.16 -0.18
N ASP A 213 -4.18 -28.99 0.47
CA ASP A 213 -3.67 -27.75 -0.10
C ASP A 213 -2.18 -27.88 -0.47
N PHE A 214 -1.38 -28.55 0.35
CA PHE A 214 0.03 -28.81 0.05
C PHE A 214 0.22 -29.77 -1.12
N LYS A 215 -0.65 -30.77 -1.29
CA LYS A 215 -0.61 -31.66 -2.46
C LYS A 215 -0.76 -30.86 -3.77
N ASN A 216 -1.57 -29.81 -3.75
CA ASN A 216 -1.80 -28.94 -4.90
C ASN A 216 -0.69 -27.89 -5.06
N LYS A 217 -0.25 -27.26 -3.96
CA LYS A 217 0.73 -26.16 -3.98
C LYS A 217 2.19 -26.61 -3.98
N GLY A 218 2.50 -27.81 -3.51
CA GLY A 218 3.86 -28.36 -3.48
C GLY A 218 4.51 -28.39 -4.87
N PRO A 219 3.83 -28.86 -5.93
CA PRO A 219 4.30 -28.76 -7.31
C PRO A 219 4.56 -27.32 -7.77
N GLU A 220 3.71 -26.36 -7.38
CA GLU A 220 3.89 -24.94 -7.71
C GLU A 220 5.13 -24.35 -7.05
N VAL A 221 5.37 -24.67 -5.76
CA VAL A 221 6.59 -24.29 -5.03
C VAL A 221 7.82 -24.86 -5.72
N SER A 222 7.81 -26.16 -6.05
CA SER A 222 8.91 -26.81 -6.77
C SER A 222 9.18 -26.15 -8.12
N ALA A 223 8.13 -25.83 -8.89
CA ALA A 223 8.25 -25.12 -10.16
C ALA A 223 8.80 -23.69 -9.98
N GLY A 224 8.37 -22.97 -8.93
CA GLY A 224 8.90 -21.65 -8.57
C GLY A 224 10.39 -21.70 -8.25
N LEU A 225 10.83 -22.67 -7.44
CA LEU A 225 12.25 -22.89 -7.15
C LEU A 225 13.07 -23.23 -8.42
N ALA A 226 12.49 -23.97 -9.37
CA ALA A 226 13.15 -24.23 -10.65
C ALA A 226 13.28 -22.96 -11.51
N ARG A 227 12.25 -22.10 -11.55
CA ARG A 227 12.31 -20.79 -12.22
C ARG A 227 13.32 -19.85 -11.56
N ALA A 228 13.31 -19.76 -10.23
CA ALA A 228 14.28 -18.97 -9.47
C ALA A 228 15.73 -19.37 -9.80
N LEU A 229 16.01 -20.69 -9.86
CA LEU A 229 17.32 -21.18 -10.27
C LEU A 229 17.69 -20.82 -11.72
N THR A 230 16.70 -20.80 -12.62
CA THR A 230 16.88 -20.44 -14.04
C THR A 230 17.23 -18.96 -14.18
N HIS A 231 16.49 -18.08 -13.51
CA HIS A 231 16.78 -16.65 -13.45
C HIS A 231 18.15 -16.37 -12.83
N ALA A 232 18.49 -17.05 -11.73
CA ALA A 232 19.80 -16.94 -11.10
C ALA A 232 20.95 -17.32 -12.06
N LYS A 233 20.80 -18.40 -12.83
CA LYS A 233 21.77 -18.81 -13.86
C LYS A 233 21.90 -17.77 -14.99
N ALA A 234 20.79 -17.11 -15.33
CA ALA A 234 20.75 -16.02 -16.30
C ALA A 234 21.25 -14.67 -15.72
N LYS A 235 21.70 -14.63 -14.47
CA LYS A 235 22.08 -13.40 -13.72
C LYS A 235 20.94 -12.38 -13.57
N GLN A 236 19.70 -12.85 -13.68
CA GLN A 236 18.47 -12.11 -13.42
C GLN A 236 18.14 -12.23 -11.92
N TRP A 237 18.95 -11.55 -11.09
CA TRP A 237 18.93 -11.78 -9.64
C TRP A 237 17.63 -11.32 -8.97
N GLU A 238 17.00 -10.25 -9.44
CA GLU A 238 15.75 -9.70 -8.88
C GLU A 238 14.55 -10.58 -9.21
N GLU A 239 14.50 -11.11 -10.44
CA GLU A 239 13.49 -12.07 -10.86
C GLU A 239 13.64 -13.39 -10.09
N ALA A 240 14.88 -13.84 -9.89
CA ALA A 240 15.18 -15.01 -9.08
C ALA A 240 14.72 -14.83 -7.61
N GLU A 241 14.95 -13.64 -7.04
CA GLU A 241 14.50 -13.30 -5.68
C GLU A 241 12.97 -13.28 -5.57
N THR A 242 12.29 -12.72 -6.58
CA THR A 242 10.82 -12.64 -6.62
C THR A 242 10.19 -14.03 -6.61
N GLU A 243 10.68 -14.94 -7.46
CA GLU A 243 10.20 -16.34 -7.51
C GLU A 243 10.49 -17.09 -6.20
N LEU A 244 11.68 -16.88 -5.63
CA LEU A 244 12.05 -17.50 -4.35
C LEU A 244 11.17 -17.01 -3.20
N ASN A 245 10.89 -15.70 -3.13
CA ASN A 245 10.01 -15.13 -2.11
C ASN A 245 8.57 -15.65 -2.22
N ALA A 246 8.05 -15.87 -3.43
CA ALA A 246 6.74 -16.48 -3.63
C ALA A 246 6.70 -17.94 -3.15
N ALA A 247 7.76 -18.71 -3.42
CA ALA A 247 7.92 -20.08 -2.94
C ALA A 247 7.98 -20.13 -1.40
N ASP A 248 8.79 -19.26 -0.78
CA ASP A 248 8.93 -19.16 0.68
C ASP A 248 7.63 -18.73 1.36
N ALA A 249 6.91 -17.75 0.80
CA ALA A 249 5.61 -17.32 1.31
C ALA A 249 4.60 -18.48 1.33
N THR A 250 4.62 -19.31 0.29
CA THR A 250 3.77 -20.50 0.20
C THR A 250 4.16 -21.55 1.23
N LEU A 251 5.45 -21.86 1.39
CA LEU A 251 5.93 -22.81 2.40
C LEU A 251 5.60 -22.35 3.83
N LYS A 252 5.75 -21.05 4.10
CA LYS A 252 5.45 -20.43 5.40
C LYS A 252 3.98 -20.55 5.79
N ALA A 253 3.06 -20.56 4.83
CA ALA A 253 1.63 -20.75 5.10
C ALA A 253 1.30 -22.13 5.68
N PHE A 254 2.22 -23.09 5.59
CA PHE A 254 2.09 -24.43 6.14
C PHE A 254 2.89 -24.65 7.44
N GLU A 255 3.62 -23.64 7.92
CA GLU A 255 4.35 -23.74 9.19
C GLU A 255 3.37 -23.99 10.35
N GLY A 256 3.73 -24.92 11.24
CA GLY A 256 2.91 -25.31 12.38
C GLY A 256 1.87 -26.41 12.10
N LEU A 257 1.70 -26.83 10.84
CA LEU A 257 0.90 -27.98 10.46
C LEU A 257 1.75 -29.26 10.41
N GLU A 258 1.13 -30.44 10.48
CA GLU A 258 1.81 -31.73 10.33
C GLU A 258 2.52 -31.85 8.99
N VAL A 259 2.02 -31.19 7.94
CA VAL A 259 2.68 -31.23 6.63
C VAL A 259 4.09 -30.63 6.67
N ALA A 260 4.37 -29.69 7.59
CA ALA A 260 5.73 -29.17 7.80
C ALA A 260 6.70 -30.23 8.34
N LYS A 261 6.20 -31.32 8.94
CA LYS A 261 7.00 -32.47 9.37
C LYS A 261 7.25 -33.47 8.23
N SER A 262 6.59 -33.30 7.09
CA SER A 262 6.74 -34.22 5.95
C SER A 262 8.13 -34.10 5.31
N LYS A 263 8.60 -35.21 4.72
CA LYS A 263 9.88 -35.23 3.98
C LYS A 263 9.87 -34.28 2.79
N GLU A 264 8.73 -34.16 2.10
CA GLU A 264 8.56 -33.31 0.92
C GLU A 264 8.70 -31.83 1.28
N TRP A 265 7.98 -31.37 2.31
CA TRP A 265 8.11 -29.99 2.79
C TRP A 265 9.53 -29.68 3.23
N ASN A 266 10.17 -30.57 4.00
CA ASN A 266 11.56 -30.39 4.43
C ASN A 266 12.53 -30.31 3.26
N THR A 267 12.29 -31.08 2.20
CA THR A 267 13.10 -31.03 0.97
C THR A 267 12.95 -29.68 0.28
N LEU A 268 11.71 -29.21 0.06
CA LEU A 268 11.44 -27.92 -0.58
C LEU A 268 11.96 -26.73 0.24
N SER A 269 11.76 -26.76 1.55
CA SER A 269 12.25 -25.73 2.48
C SER A 269 13.79 -25.67 2.49
N SER A 270 14.47 -26.81 2.53
CA SER A 270 15.93 -26.88 2.42
C SER A 270 16.44 -26.35 1.06
N GLN A 271 15.75 -26.71 -0.04
CA GLN A 271 16.08 -26.20 -1.38
C GLN A 271 15.92 -24.68 -1.46
N ALA A 272 14.82 -24.13 -0.93
CA ALA A 272 14.59 -22.69 -0.89
C ALA A 272 15.69 -21.98 -0.10
N ALA A 273 16.04 -22.48 1.09
CA ALA A 273 17.12 -21.94 1.90
C ALA A 273 18.48 -22.01 1.18
N GLN A 274 18.77 -23.10 0.46
CA GLN A 274 20.00 -23.25 -0.32
C GLN A 274 20.04 -22.27 -1.50
N GLN A 275 18.92 -22.09 -2.22
CA GLN A 275 18.83 -21.14 -3.32
C GLN A 275 18.99 -19.70 -2.83
N ARG A 276 18.41 -19.34 -1.68
CA ARG A 276 18.60 -18.03 -1.06
C ARG A 276 20.07 -17.69 -0.86
N LYS A 277 20.84 -18.62 -0.27
CA LYS A 277 22.29 -18.45 -0.07
C LYS A 277 23.05 -18.24 -1.38
N ARG A 278 22.55 -18.77 -2.51
CA ARG A 278 23.17 -18.60 -3.85
C ARG A 278 22.80 -17.28 -4.52
N ILE A 279 21.56 -16.82 -4.35
CA ILE A 279 21.04 -15.60 -4.98
C ILE A 279 21.54 -14.34 -4.24
N GLN A 280 21.61 -14.40 -2.91
CA GLN A 280 21.98 -13.28 -2.04
C GLN A 280 23.23 -12.49 -2.47
N PRO A 281 24.41 -13.12 -2.72
CA PRO A 281 25.60 -12.37 -3.13
C PRO A 281 25.44 -11.68 -4.50
N GLY A 282 24.60 -12.21 -5.39
CA GLY A 282 24.28 -11.59 -6.67
C GLY A 282 23.47 -10.31 -6.52
N LEU A 283 22.48 -10.32 -5.62
CA LEU A 283 21.68 -9.15 -5.27
C LEU A 283 22.52 -8.07 -4.61
N GLU A 284 23.34 -8.43 -3.61
CA GLU A 284 24.22 -7.48 -2.92
C GLU A 284 25.18 -6.81 -3.91
N LYS A 285 25.76 -7.58 -4.84
CA LYS A 285 26.61 -7.03 -5.89
C LYS A 285 25.85 -6.05 -6.79
N LEU A 286 24.61 -6.36 -7.16
CA LEU A 286 23.78 -5.48 -8.00
C LEU A 286 23.44 -4.17 -7.27
N GLN A 287 23.08 -4.25 -5.99
CA GLN A 287 22.82 -3.09 -5.15
C GLN A 287 24.07 -2.21 -5.02
N LEU A 288 25.21 -2.81 -4.72
CA LEU A 288 26.49 -2.11 -4.64
C LEU A 288 26.85 -1.41 -5.97
N GLN A 289 26.59 -2.05 -7.11
CA GLN A 289 26.81 -1.43 -8.43
C GLN A 289 25.88 -0.24 -8.67
N ARG A 290 24.61 -0.32 -8.28
CA ARG A 290 23.65 0.79 -8.40
C ARG A 290 24.02 1.95 -7.49
N GLU A 291 24.42 1.67 -6.25
CA GLU A 291 24.89 2.67 -5.31
C GLU A 291 26.17 3.34 -5.82
N ALA A 292 27.14 2.55 -6.28
CA ALA A 292 28.34 3.07 -6.91
C ALA A 292 27.99 3.95 -8.11
N GLN A 293 27.10 3.51 -9.00
CA GLN A 293 26.67 4.30 -10.15
C GLN A 293 25.98 5.60 -9.73
N LYS A 294 25.12 5.57 -8.72
CA LYS A 294 24.48 6.75 -8.16
C LYS A 294 25.50 7.74 -7.61
N LEU A 295 26.47 7.25 -6.85
CA LEU A 295 27.59 8.05 -6.35
C LEU A 295 28.42 8.63 -7.49
N MET A 296 28.71 7.87 -8.54
CA MET A 296 29.43 8.38 -9.71
C MET A 296 28.65 9.52 -10.39
N VAL A 297 27.32 9.38 -10.54
CA VAL A 297 26.46 10.44 -11.10
C VAL A 297 26.43 11.68 -10.21
N GLU A 298 26.34 11.49 -8.89
CA GLU A 298 26.36 12.58 -7.92
C GLU A 298 27.72 13.31 -7.92
N MET A 299 28.81 12.55 -7.93
CA MET A 299 30.17 13.09 -8.03
C MET A 299 30.38 13.84 -9.34
N ARG A 300 29.78 13.39 -10.44
CA ARG A 300 29.88 14.03 -11.75
C ARG A 300 29.35 15.47 -11.75
N GLY A 301 28.23 15.70 -11.07
CA GLY A 301 27.58 17.01 -11.01
C GLY A 301 26.80 17.39 -12.29
N PRO A 302 26.31 18.64 -12.37
CA PRO A 302 25.45 19.07 -13.48
C PRO A 302 26.19 19.01 -14.82
N LYS A 303 25.43 18.75 -15.89
CA LYS A 303 25.98 18.69 -17.26
C LYS A 303 26.48 20.08 -17.68
N PRO A 304 27.76 20.23 -18.09
CA PRO A 304 28.25 21.46 -18.69
C PRO A 304 27.46 21.82 -19.94
N VAL A 305 27.37 23.10 -20.25
CA VAL A 305 26.63 23.60 -21.41
C VAL A 305 27.61 24.29 -22.35
N ASN A 306 27.57 23.94 -23.63
CA ASN A 306 28.29 24.68 -24.65
C ASN A 306 27.64 26.06 -24.81
N SER A 307 28.46 27.10 -24.81
CA SER A 307 28.07 28.47 -25.11
C SER A 307 27.41 28.54 -26.48
N GLY A 308 26.23 29.17 -26.57
CA GLY A 308 25.53 29.35 -27.84
C GLY A 308 26.24 30.33 -28.79
N TRP A 309 27.22 31.11 -28.31
CA TRP A 309 27.92 32.12 -29.10
C TRP A 309 29.15 31.56 -29.83
N ASP A 310 30.04 30.91 -29.08
CA ASP A 310 31.33 30.40 -29.58
C ASP A 310 31.43 28.87 -29.49
N GLY A 311 30.46 28.18 -28.87
CA GLY A 311 30.52 26.72 -28.68
C GLY A 311 31.46 26.28 -27.55
N SER A 312 32.11 27.22 -26.86
CA SER A 312 33.05 26.92 -25.76
C SER A 312 32.33 26.40 -24.51
N VAL A 313 33.02 25.60 -23.70
CA VAL A 313 32.52 25.13 -22.39
C VAL A 313 33.15 26.00 -21.30
N LEU A 314 32.32 26.60 -20.43
CA LEU A 314 32.74 27.62 -19.48
C LEU A 314 33.87 27.13 -18.56
N GLU A 315 33.73 25.91 -18.03
CA GLU A 315 34.68 25.26 -17.14
C GLU A 315 36.05 25.08 -17.81
N VAL A 316 36.07 24.71 -19.10
CA VAL A 316 37.30 24.56 -19.88
C VAL A 316 37.95 25.91 -20.15
N LYS A 317 37.15 26.93 -20.50
CA LYS A 317 37.64 28.29 -20.74
C LYS A 317 38.26 28.89 -19.48
N GLN A 318 37.63 28.71 -18.33
CA GLN A 318 38.15 29.15 -17.03
C GLN A 318 39.46 28.43 -16.69
N TYR A 319 39.50 27.11 -16.84
CA TYR A 319 40.71 26.32 -16.61
C TYR A 319 41.87 26.77 -17.51
N LEU A 320 41.63 26.89 -18.82
CA LEU A 320 42.68 27.26 -19.78
C LEU A 320 43.24 28.67 -19.51
N ARG A 321 42.40 29.64 -19.15
CA ARG A 321 42.86 30.97 -18.75
C ARG A 321 43.73 30.96 -17.50
N GLN A 322 43.58 29.97 -16.62
CA GLN A 322 44.40 29.85 -15.41
C GLN A 322 45.75 29.18 -15.66
N VAL A 323 45.81 28.22 -16.60
CA VAL A 323 47.02 27.41 -16.83
C VAL A 323 47.86 27.83 -18.02
N MET A 324 47.34 28.65 -18.94
CA MET A 324 48.08 29.13 -20.10
C MET A 324 49.10 30.21 -19.74
N ASN A 325 50.25 30.22 -20.42
CA ASN A 325 51.32 31.20 -20.23
C ASN A 325 50.86 32.65 -20.48
N ASP A 326 50.07 32.86 -21.54
CA ASP A 326 49.44 34.15 -21.87
C ASP A 326 47.91 33.92 -21.94
N PRO A 327 47.16 34.17 -20.85
CA PRO A 327 45.71 33.98 -20.79
C PRO A 327 44.93 34.75 -21.84
N ASP A 328 45.42 35.94 -22.22
CA ASP A 328 44.77 36.81 -23.21
C ASP A 328 44.97 36.29 -24.64
N SER A 329 45.93 35.39 -24.85
CA SER A 329 46.14 34.72 -26.14
C SER A 329 45.17 33.57 -26.43
N TYR A 330 44.29 33.22 -25.49
CA TYR A 330 43.33 32.13 -25.67
C TYR A 330 42.33 32.42 -26.77
N GLU A 331 42.30 31.55 -27.78
CA GLU A 331 41.37 31.62 -28.90
C GLU A 331 40.69 30.26 -29.07
N HIS A 332 39.39 30.21 -28.80
CA HIS A 332 38.59 28.99 -28.94
C HIS A 332 38.41 28.62 -30.42
N VAL A 333 38.52 27.33 -30.75
CA VAL A 333 38.30 26.83 -32.12
C VAL A 333 37.06 25.94 -32.18
N SER A 334 36.99 24.92 -31.33
CA SER A 334 35.83 24.03 -31.24
C SER A 334 35.80 23.26 -29.93
N THR A 335 34.61 22.88 -29.47
CA THR A 335 34.44 21.98 -28.33
C THR A 335 33.33 20.97 -28.65
N SER A 336 33.55 19.70 -28.33
CA SER A 336 32.53 18.66 -28.49
C SER A 336 31.39 18.84 -27.48
N ALA A 337 30.26 18.17 -27.72
CA ALA A 337 29.23 18.03 -26.71
C ALA A 337 29.78 17.23 -25.49
N PRO A 338 29.40 17.59 -24.25
CA PRO A 338 29.77 16.84 -23.05
C PRO A 338 29.18 15.43 -23.06
N VAL A 339 30.07 14.44 -22.92
CA VAL A 339 29.71 13.03 -22.81
C VAL A 339 29.90 12.57 -21.37
N ALA A 340 28.88 11.91 -20.84
CA ALA A 340 28.91 11.29 -19.51
C ALA A 340 29.78 10.04 -19.51
N ARG A 341 30.79 9.96 -18.63
CA ARG A 341 31.54 8.73 -18.38
C ARG A 341 31.93 8.65 -16.91
N ASP A 342 31.48 7.60 -16.23
CA ASP A 342 31.79 7.35 -14.81
C ASP A 342 31.49 8.59 -13.96
N ALA A 343 32.46 9.14 -13.23
CA ALA A 343 32.28 10.32 -12.39
C ALA A 343 32.56 11.65 -13.11
N TYR A 344 32.66 11.65 -14.45
CA TYR A 344 33.12 12.80 -15.22
C TYR A 344 32.20 13.16 -16.40
N TRP A 345 32.21 14.44 -16.75
CA TRP A 345 31.83 14.93 -18.06
C TRP A 345 33.09 15.10 -18.90
N ILE A 346 33.12 14.51 -20.08
CA ILE A 346 34.27 14.58 -20.97
C ILE A 346 33.93 15.47 -22.16
N VAL A 347 34.81 16.44 -22.43
CA VAL A 347 34.73 17.30 -23.61
C VAL A 347 36.08 17.31 -24.33
N LYS A 348 36.04 17.22 -25.66
CA LYS A 348 37.21 17.43 -26.51
C LYS A 348 37.21 18.89 -26.94
N SER A 349 38.26 19.64 -26.64
CA SER A 349 38.35 21.05 -27.05
C SER A 349 39.62 21.31 -27.85
N SER A 350 39.45 22.00 -28.97
CA SER A 350 40.53 22.57 -29.78
C SER A 350 40.60 24.09 -29.52
N PHE A 351 41.81 24.60 -29.28
CA PHE A 351 42.05 26.02 -28.98
C PHE A 351 43.44 26.43 -29.45
N ARG A 352 43.62 27.72 -29.71
CA ARG A 352 44.93 28.32 -29.99
C ARG A 352 45.38 29.15 -28.80
N GLY A 353 46.70 29.21 -28.61
CA GLY A 353 47.34 30.00 -27.56
C GLY A 353 48.79 30.28 -27.91
N LYS A 354 49.35 31.37 -27.38
CA LYS A 354 50.78 31.65 -27.51
C LYS A 354 51.59 30.71 -26.63
N ASN A 355 52.64 30.12 -27.19
CA ASN A 355 53.64 29.38 -26.44
C ASN A 355 54.66 30.33 -25.77
N ALA A 356 55.61 29.77 -25.02
CA ALA A 356 56.65 30.55 -24.33
C ALA A 356 57.55 31.39 -25.27
N PHE A 357 57.60 31.06 -26.57
CA PHE A 357 58.36 31.80 -27.59
C PHE A 357 57.50 32.82 -28.35
N GLY A 358 56.26 33.05 -27.92
CA GLY A 358 55.34 34.01 -28.53
C GLY A 358 54.60 33.52 -29.79
N GLY A 359 54.84 32.28 -30.24
CA GLY A 359 54.16 31.69 -31.39
C GLY A 359 52.78 31.13 -31.04
N LYS A 360 51.76 31.35 -31.88
CA LYS A 360 50.41 30.76 -31.71
C LYS A 360 50.41 29.29 -32.15
N VAL A 361 50.02 28.38 -31.26
CA VAL A 361 49.94 26.93 -31.50
C VAL A 361 48.51 26.43 -31.33
N LEU A 362 48.05 25.55 -32.22
CA LEU A 362 46.76 24.84 -32.10
C LEU A 362 46.93 23.60 -31.22
N ASN A 363 46.18 23.54 -30.12
CA ASN A 363 46.13 22.39 -29.22
C ASN A 363 44.75 21.75 -29.27
N THR A 364 44.71 20.43 -29.21
CA THR A 364 43.48 19.65 -29.01
C THR A 364 43.71 18.73 -27.83
N ARG A 365 42.79 18.76 -26.86
CA ARG A 365 42.89 17.99 -25.61
C ARG A 365 41.51 17.51 -25.16
N TYR A 366 41.48 16.45 -24.37
CA TYR A 366 40.30 16.00 -23.63
C TYR A 366 40.33 16.59 -22.21
N PHE A 367 39.21 17.19 -21.81
CA PHE A 367 39.03 17.74 -20.46
C PHE A 367 37.98 16.93 -19.72
N PHE A 368 38.34 16.49 -18.51
CA PHE A 368 37.45 15.77 -17.60
C PHE A 368 36.94 16.76 -16.56
N ILE A 369 35.64 16.99 -16.57
CA ILE A 369 34.94 17.94 -15.72
C ILE A 369 34.18 17.17 -14.64
N GLN A 370 34.34 17.60 -13.39
CA GLN A 370 33.65 17.08 -12.23
C GLN A 370 33.17 18.24 -11.37
N ARG A 371 31.88 18.26 -10.98
CA ARG A 371 31.28 19.34 -10.16
C ARG A 371 31.56 20.75 -10.70
N GLY A 372 31.54 20.93 -12.02
CA GLY A 372 31.78 22.23 -12.65
C GLY A 372 33.25 22.66 -12.68
N GLN A 373 34.21 21.75 -12.47
CA GLN A 373 35.65 22.04 -12.52
C GLN A 373 36.39 21.02 -13.37
N VAL A 374 37.41 21.46 -14.11
CA VAL A 374 38.33 20.56 -14.81
C VAL A 374 39.27 19.93 -13.79
N VAL A 375 39.24 18.60 -13.70
CA VAL A 375 40.05 17.84 -12.73
C VAL A 375 41.15 17.01 -13.38
N ARG A 376 41.05 16.77 -14.70
CA ARG A 376 42.06 16.04 -15.48
C ARG A 376 42.05 16.49 -16.93
N VAL A 377 43.23 16.46 -17.57
CA VAL A 377 43.42 16.78 -19.00
C VAL A 377 44.27 15.70 -19.66
N GLU A 378 43.85 15.23 -20.84
CA GLU A 378 44.55 14.21 -21.64
C GLU A 378 44.71 14.68 -23.10
N GLU A 379 45.64 14.07 -23.85
CA GLU A 379 45.91 14.36 -25.27
C GLU A 379 44.91 13.74 -26.25
#